data_AF-A0A7L4QRM7-F1
#
_entry.id   AF-A0A7L4QRM7-F1
#
_cell.length_a   1.000
_cell.length_b   1.000
_cell.length_c   1.000
_cell.angle_alpha   90.00
_cell.angle_beta   90.00
_cell.angle_gamma   90.00
#
_symmetry.space_group_name_H-M   'P 1'
#
loop_
_entity.id
_entity.type
_entity.pdbx_description
1 polymer ?
#
loop_
_entity_poly.entity_id
_entity_poly.type
_entity_poly.pdbx_seq_one_letter_code
_entity_poly.pdbx_strand_id
1 'polypeptide(L)' 'MLLAGSLAVTVLLFLFGLPFFFVFLFIPLIPFFGRKQRVKRCPECGFKTTGDRVEYCPYDGSRLEVPEGNQ' A
#
# COMPACT_ATOMS: atom_id res chain seq x y z
N MET A 1 37.72 21.55 -11.66
CA MET A 1 37.58 20.45 -12.63
C MET A 1 36.64 19.36 -12.13
N LEU A 2 36.78 18.87 -10.91
CA LEU A 2 35.87 17.85 -10.34
C LEU A 2 34.39 18.27 -10.36
N LEU A 3 34.09 19.50 -9.93
CA LEU A 3 32.71 20.01 -9.91
C LEU A 3 32.09 20.13 -11.31
N ALA A 4 32.87 20.61 -12.29
CA ALA A 4 32.41 20.71 -13.67
C ALA A 4 32.18 19.32 -14.28
N GLY A 5 33.08 18.38 -14.00
CA GLY A 5 32.95 16.98 -14.42
C GLY A 5 31.73 16.31 -13.81
N SER A 6 31.49 16.48 -12.49
CA SER A 6 30.30 15.93 -11.84
C SER A 6 29.02 16.52 -12.41
N LEU A 7 28.98 17.83 -12.66
CA LEU A 7 27.81 18.49 -13.24
C LEU A 7 27.51 17.99 -14.65
N ALA A 8 28.55 17.83 -15.49
CA ALA A 8 28.41 17.32 -16.84
C ALA A 8 27.86 15.89 -16.86
N VAL A 9 28.37 15.02 -15.98
CA VAL A 9 27.86 13.64 -15.84
C VAL A 9 26.40 13.65 -15.40
N THR A 10 26.03 14.47 -14.40
CA THR A 10 24.63 14.58 -13.94
C THR A 10 23.70 15.04 -15.06
N VAL A 11 24.07 16.07 -15.84
CA VAL A 11 23.27 16.56 -16.98
C VAL A 11 23.13 15.48 -18.04
N LEU A 12 24.20 14.74 -18.35
CA LEU A 12 24.16 13.67 -19.33
C LEU A 12 23.17 12.58 -18.91
N LEU A 13 23.28 12.08 -17.67
CA LEU A 13 22.35 11.09 -17.13
C LEU A 13 20.90 11.57 -17.10
N PHE A 14 20.68 12.87 -16.85
CA PHE A 14 19.36 13.49 -16.88
C PHE A 14 18.75 13.49 -18.30
N LEU A 15 19.53 13.86 -19.31
CA LEU A 15 19.10 13.85 -20.72
C LEU A 15 18.82 12.43 -21.23
N PHE A 16 19.59 11.45 -20.77
CA PHE A 16 19.34 10.02 -21.05
C PHE A 16 18.13 9.47 -20.29
N GLY A 17 17.46 10.27 -19.46
CA GLY A 17 16.24 9.88 -18.78
C GLY A 17 16.44 8.92 -17.60
N LEU A 18 17.67 8.76 -17.10
CA LEU A 18 17.98 7.96 -15.92
C LEU A 18 17.08 8.27 -14.69
N PRO A 19 16.76 9.54 -14.34
CA PRO A 19 15.85 9.79 -13.22
C PRO A 19 14.44 9.22 -13.42
N PHE A 20 13.95 9.18 -14.66
CA PHE A 20 12.62 8.62 -14.96
C PHE A 20 12.62 7.08 -14.83
N PHE A 21 13.71 6.42 -15.22
CA PHE A 21 13.86 4.96 -15.07
C PHE A 21 13.61 4.51 -13.62
N PHE A 22 14.12 5.24 -12.63
CA PHE A 22 13.87 4.94 -11.23
C PHE A 22 12.40 5.12 -10.84
N VAL A 23 11.73 6.18 -11.31
CA VAL A 23 10.30 6.41 -11.02
C VAL A 23 9.46 5.25 -11.54
N PHE A 24 9.70 4.80 -12.79
CA PHE A 24 8.97 3.68 -13.39
C PHE A 24 9.12 2.37 -12.62
N LEU A 25 10.25 2.15 -11.94
CA LEU A 25 10.46 0.98 -11.07
C LEU A 25 9.55 0.99 -9.83
N PHE A 26 9.21 2.18 -9.32
CA PHE A 26 8.37 2.32 -8.13
C PHE A 26 6.86 2.40 -8.43
N ILE A 27 6.45 2.78 -9.64
CA ILE A 27 5.03 2.81 -10.05
C ILE A 27 4.28 1.49 -9.72
N PRO A 28 4.80 0.28 -10.02
CA PRO A 28 4.10 -0.97 -9.69
C PRO A 28 4.05 -1.29 -8.18
N LEU A 29 4.84 -0.61 -7.34
CA LEU A 29 4.86 -0.81 -5.87
C LEU A 29 3.79 0.02 -5.13
N ILE A 30 3.33 1.12 -5.73
CA ILE A 30 2.28 1.99 -5.18
C ILE A 30 1.00 1.24 -4.73
N PRO A 31 0.43 0.28 -5.51
CA PRO A 31 -0.81 -0.39 -5.11
C PRO A 31 -0.70 -1.24 -3.82
N PHE A 32 0.50 -1.59 -3.38
CA PHE A 32 0.70 -2.40 -2.17
C PHE A 32 0.70 -1.57 -0.88
N PHE A 33 0.97 -0.27 -0.94
CA PHE A 33 1.05 0.60 0.25
C PHE A 33 -0.33 1.02 0.81
N GLY A 34 -1.41 0.84 0.05
CA GLY A 34 -2.73 1.41 0.38
C GLY A 34 -3.75 0.45 1.01
N ARG A 35 -3.45 -0.85 1.14
CA ARG A 35 -4.43 -1.82 1.69
C ARG A 35 -4.54 -1.67 3.21
N LYS A 36 -5.35 -0.72 3.68
CA LYS A 36 -5.82 -0.68 5.07
C LYS A 36 -6.56 -1.99 5.34
N GLN A 37 -5.98 -2.88 6.14
CA GLN A 37 -6.65 -4.11 6.59
C GLN A 37 -7.92 -3.70 7.35
N ARG A 38 -9.09 -3.95 6.75
CA ARG A 38 -10.38 -3.68 7.39
C ARG A 38 -10.59 -4.75 8.45
N VAL A 39 -10.56 -4.36 9.72
CA VAL A 39 -10.92 -5.27 10.82
C VAL A 39 -12.43 -5.47 10.78
N LYS A 40 -12.89 -6.70 10.58
CA LYS A 40 -14.30 -7.08 10.69
C LYS A 40 -14.59 -7.56 12.13
N ARG A 41 -15.80 -7.34 12.61
CA ARG A 41 -16.25 -7.68 13.96
C ARG A 41 -17.62 -8.37 13.95
N CYS A 42 -17.82 -9.35 14.82
CA CYS A 42 -19.13 -9.93 15.09
C CYS A 42 -19.93 -9.01 16.04
N PRO A 43 -21.19 -8.66 15.72
CA PRO A 43 -22.04 -7.83 16.59
C PRO A 43 -22.54 -8.55 17.85
N GLU A 44 -22.61 -9.89 17.82
CA GLU A 44 -23.17 -10.70 18.91
C GLU A 44 -22.13 -11.10 19.96
N CYS A 45 -21.07 -11.81 19.57
CA CYS A 45 -20.02 -12.29 20.48
C CYS A 45 -18.75 -11.42 20.53
N GLY A 46 -18.61 -10.45 19.62
CA GLY A 46 -17.48 -9.51 19.60
C GLY A 46 -16.18 -10.03 18.96
N PHE A 47 -16.19 -11.22 18.35
CA PHE A 47 -15.07 -11.78 17.57
C PHE A 47 -14.52 -10.78 16.55
N LYS A 48 -13.19 -10.73 16.35
CA LYS A 48 -12.51 -9.80 15.42
C LYS A 48 -11.59 -10.56 14.47
N THR A 49 -11.56 -10.15 13.21
CA THR A 49 -10.65 -10.72 12.21
C THR A 49 -10.23 -9.68 11.17
N THR A 50 -9.03 -9.84 10.63
CA THR A 50 -8.52 -9.09 9.47
C THR A 50 -8.56 -9.92 8.19
N GLY A 51 -9.07 -11.15 8.24
CA GLY A 51 -9.15 -12.05 7.10
C GLY A 51 -10.24 -11.64 6.11
N ASP A 52 -9.84 -11.24 4.90
CA ASP A 52 -10.79 -10.87 3.84
C ASP A 52 -11.75 -12.00 3.48
N ARG A 53 -11.28 -13.26 3.56
CA ARG A 53 -12.04 -14.47 3.21
C ARG A 53 -13.03 -14.93 4.30
N VAL A 54 -12.96 -14.35 5.49
CA VAL A 54 -13.86 -14.70 6.59
C VAL A 54 -15.05 -13.73 6.55
N GLU A 55 -16.21 -14.22 6.15
CA GLU A 55 -17.45 -13.44 6.06
C GLU A 55 -18.40 -13.68 7.25
N TYR A 56 -18.29 -14.84 7.88
CA TYR A 56 -19.15 -15.27 8.98
C TYR A 56 -18.35 -15.58 10.24
N CYS A 57 -18.97 -15.37 11.39
CA CYS A 57 -18.41 -15.69 12.69
C CYS A 57 -18.34 -17.21 12.89
N PRO A 58 -17.20 -17.77 13.34
CA PRO A 58 -17.06 -19.21 13.55
C PRO A 58 -17.79 -19.72 14.80
N TYR A 59 -18.26 -18.83 15.68
CA TYR A 59 -18.90 -19.20 16.94
C TYR A 59 -20.43 -19.21 16.86
N ASP A 60 -21.02 -18.23 16.18
CA ASP A 60 -22.47 -18.01 16.14
C ASP A 60 -23.04 -17.95 14.71
N GLY A 61 -22.21 -17.98 13.68
CA GLY A 61 -22.64 -17.91 12.28
C GLY A 61 -23.14 -16.53 11.82
N SER A 62 -23.11 -15.51 12.67
CA SER A 62 -23.50 -14.15 12.31
C SER A 62 -22.56 -13.54 11.25
N ARG A 63 -23.08 -12.63 10.42
CA ARG A 63 -22.27 -11.94 9.41
C ARG A 63 -21.33 -10.96 10.09
N LEU A 64 -20.06 -10.98 9.70
CA LEU A 64 -19.09 -10.03 10.22
C LEU A 64 -19.27 -8.65 9.59
N GLU A 65 -19.24 -7.62 10.42
CA GLU A 65 -19.44 -6.23 10.02
C GLU A 65 -18.12 -5.47 10.14
N VAL A 66 -17.83 -4.60 9.17
CA VAL A 66 -16.73 -3.64 9.32
C VAL A 66 -17.27 -2.52 10.21
N PRO A 67 -16.67 -2.25 11.39
CA PRO A 67 -17.08 -1.11 12.17
C PRO A 67 -16.86 0.14 11.32
N GLU A 68 -17.94 0.81 10.92
CA GLU A 68 -17.87 2.09 10.25
C GLU A 68 -17.44 3.13 11.28
N GLY A 69 -16.13 3.22 11.51
CA GLY A 69 -15.56 4.37 12.19
C GLY A 69 -15.70 5.56 11.26
N ASN A 70 -16.62 6.48 11.57
CA ASN A 70 -16.69 7.83 11.01
C ASN A 70 -15.26 8.38 10.81
N GLN A 71 -14.83 8.51 9.56
CA GLN A 71 -13.60 9.18 9.15
C GLN A 71 -13.92 10.02 7.92
#